data_AF-A0A7H1MCI2-F1
#
_entry.id   AF-A0A7H1MCI2-F1
#
_cell.length_a   1.000
_cell.length_b   1.000
_cell.length_c   1.000
_cell.angle_alpha   90.00
_cell.angle_beta   90.00
_cell.angle_gamma   90.00
#
_symmetry.space_group_name_H-M   'P 1'
#
loop_
_entity.id
_entity.type
_entity.pdbx_description
1 polymer ?
#
loop_
_entity_poly.entity_id
_entity_poly.type
_entity_poly.pdbx_seq_one_letter_code
_entity_poly.pdbx_strand_id
1 'polypeptide(L)'
;MEWYALGKMLAEAKQRGKTYAFSCARNVKIRFSNEDVYELDVVFRPAGQPPLVIECKSGEFRQDIEKYVRLRKRLNLPAAKFIVLATDLEDAQAAALGSMYGLTFVTPKTLMKHMRAVM
;
A
#
# COMPACT_ATOMS: atom_id res chain seq x y z
N MET A 1 -8.32 -7.57 6.42
CA MET A 1 -7.29 -6.54 6.72
C MET A 1 -7.45 -5.28 5.89
N GLU A 2 -7.93 -5.36 4.67
CA GLU A 2 -8.18 -4.18 3.80
C GLU A 2 -9.06 -3.10 4.46
N TRP A 3 -10.16 -3.49 5.11
CA TRP A 3 -11.01 -2.56 5.87
C TRP A 3 -10.26 -1.82 6.98
N TYR A 4 -9.33 -2.50 7.66
CA TYR A 4 -8.48 -1.87 8.66
C TYR A 4 -7.58 -0.82 8.02
N ALA A 5 -6.88 -1.17 6.92
CA ALA A 5 -6.02 -0.23 6.22
C ALA A 5 -6.79 0.99 5.69
N LEU A 6 -7.90 0.77 4.97
CA LEU A 6 -8.75 1.84 4.46
C LEU A 6 -9.33 2.70 5.60
N GLY A 7 -9.84 2.09 6.67
CA GLY A 7 -10.39 2.81 7.81
C GLY A 7 -9.35 3.72 8.49
N LYS A 8 -8.10 3.26 8.59
CA LYS A 8 -6.98 4.07 9.09
C LYS A 8 -6.68 5.27 8.19
N MET A 9 -6.67 5.09 6.86
CA MET A 9 -6.49 6.18 5.90
C MET A 9 -7.62 7.21 5.96
N LEU A 10 -8.87 6.76 6.05
CA LEU A 10 -10.03 7.63 6.18
C LEU A 10 -10.01 8.42 7.50
N ALA A 11 -9.59 7.79 8.61
CA ALA A 11 -9.44 8.47 9.89
C ALA A 11 -8.36 9.56 9.84
N GLU A 12 -7.23 9.30 9.17
CA GLU A 12 -6.17 10.28 8.97
C GLU A 12 -6.60 11.43 8.05
N ALA A 13 -7.27 11.13 6.93
CA ALA A 13 -7.85 12.15 6.06
C ALA A 13 -8.85 13.05 6.80
N LYS A 14 -9.68 12.46 7.69
CA LYS A 14 -10.58 13.21 8.56
C LYS A 14 -9.82 14.14 9.52
N GLN A 15 -8.68 13.71 10.08
CA GLN A 15 -7.84 14.55 10.95
C GLN A 15 -7.24 15.74 10.19
N ARG A 16 -6.96 15.59 8.89
CA ARG A 16 -6.46 16.67 8.02
C ARG A 16 -7.52 17.71 7.64
N GLY A 17 -8.80 17.44 7.95
CA GLY A 17 -9.88 18.40 7.85
C GLY A 17 -10.67 18.34 6.54
N LYS A 18 -11.75 19.12 6.48
CA LYS A 18 -12.75 19.07 5.39
C LYS A 18 -12.20 19.44 4.01
N THR A 19 -11.09 20.17 3.95
CA THR A 19 -10.45 20.62 2.71
C THR A 19 -9.44 19.62 2.17
N TYR A 20 -9.10 18.56 2.92
CA TYR A 20 -8.20 17.52 2.45
C TYR A 20 -8.92 16.66 1.40
N ALA A 21 -8.64 16.94 0.13
CA ALA A 21 -9.23 16.24 -1.01
C ALA A 21 -8.48 14.95 -1.31
N PHE A 22 -9.22 13.85 -1.47
CA PHE A 22 -8.67 12.54 -1.81
C PHE A 22 -9.68 11.69 -2.58
N SER A 23 -9.20 10.60 -3.16
CA SER A 23 -10.03 9.51 -3.69
C SER A 23 -9.53 8.19 -3.10
N CYS A 24 -10.43 7.24 -2.83
CA CYS A 24 -10.03 5.92 -2.34
C CYS A 24 -10.95 4.83 -2.88
N ALA A 25 -10.41 3.62 -2.99
CA ALA A 25 -11.15 2.43 -3.38
C ALA A 25 -10.52 1.18 -2.77
N ARG A 26 -11.31 0.10 -2.72
CA ARG A 26 -10.91 -1.24 -2.27
C ARG A 26 -11.20 -2.25 -3.38
N ASN A 27 -10.43 -3.34 -3.47
CA ASN A 27 -10.57 -4.39 -4.49
C ASN A 27 -10.60 -3.82 -5.91
N VAL A 28 -9.65 -2.93 -6.21
CA VAL A 28 -9.57 -2.25 -7.51
C VAL A 28 -9.00 -3.22 -8.53
N LYS A 29 -9.80 -3.62 -9.51
CA LYS A 29 -9.31 -4.39 -10.66
C LYS A 29 -8.71 -3.46 -11.69
N ILE A 30 -7.44 -3.67 -12.00
CA ILE A 30 -6.74 -2.99 -13.09
C ILE A 30 -6.44 -4.00 -14.20
N ARG A 31 -6.56 -3.55 -15.44
CA ARG A 31 -6.18 -4.30 -16.64
C ARG A 31 -5.09 -3.54 -17.35
N PHE A 32 -3.98 -4.19 -17.61
CA PHE A 32 -2.89 -3.63 -18.41
C PHE A 32 -3.11 -3.91 -19.90
N SER A 33 -2.37 -3.21 -20.77
CA SER A 33 -2.45 -3.37 -22.22
C SER A 33 -2.08 -4.76 -22.75
N ASN A 34 -1.38 -5.56 -21.95
CA ASN A 34 -1.06 -6.96 -22.25
C ASN A 34 -2.12 -7.94 -21.72
N GLU A 35 -3.33 -7.45 -21.41
CA GLU A 35 -4.46 -8.19 -20.83
C GLU A 35 -4.26 -8.74 -19.41
N ASP A 36 -3.10 -8.52 -18.79
CA ASP A 36 -2.92 -8.91 -17.40
C ASP A 36 -3.89 -8.15 -16.49
N VAL A 37 -4.57 -8.90 -15.64
CA VAL A 37 -5.47 -8.37 -14.62
C VAL A 37 -4.83 -8.51 -13.25
N TYR A 38 -4.80 -7.41 -12.50
CA TYR A 38 -4.41 -7.39 -11.10
C TYR A 38 -5.54 -6.81 -10.26
N GLU A 39 -5.71 -7.35 -9.06
CA GLU A 39 -6.54 -6.74 -8.03
C GLU A 39 -5.62 -6.02 -7.04
N LEU A 40 -5.92 -4.75 -6.77
CA LEU A 40 -5.28 -3.95 -5.73
C LEU A 40 -6.20 -3.91 -4.52
N ASP A 41 -5.67 -4.32 -3.39
CA ASP A 41 -6.40 -4.44 -2.14
C ASP A 41 -6.99 -3.10 -1.67
N VAL A 42 -6.14 -2.08 -1.49
CA VAL A 42 -6.57 -0.71 -1.15
C VAL A 42 -5.78 0.30 -1.98
N VAL A 43 -6.50 1.26 -2.56
CA VAL A 43 -5.91 2.42 -3.24
C VAL A 43 -6.37 3.69 -2.56
N PHE A 44 -5.44 4.58 -2.23
CA PHE A 44 -5.74 5.89 -1.66
C PHE A 44 -4.93 6.96 -2.37
N ARG A 45 -5.57 8.00 -2.89
CA ARG A 45 -4.91 9.05 -3.68
C ARG A 45 -5.21 10.43 -3.10
N PRO A 46 -4.26 11.07 -2.41
CA PRO A 46 -4.35 12.50 -2.11
C PRO A 46 -4.42 13.32 -3.40
N ALA A 47 -5.19 14.41 -3.40
CA ALA A 47 -5.29 15.28 -4.57
C ALA A 47 -3.89 15.81 -4.98
N GLY A 48 -3.60 15.77 -6.28
CA GLY A 48 -2.32 16.23 -6.83
C GLY A 48 -1.13 15.29 -6.60
N GLN A 49 -1.31 14.13 -5.95
CA GLN A 49 -0.24 13.17 -5.68
C GLN A 49 -0.45 11.82 -6.37
N PRO A 50 0.61 11.03 -6.59
CA PRO A 50 0.49 9.62 -6.97
C PRO A 50 -0.31 8.81 -5.94
N PRO A 51 -1.03 7.77 -6.38
CA PRO A 51 -1.79 6.92 -5.48
C PRO A 51 -0.86 6.11 -4.56
N LEU A 52 -1.33 5.89 -3.35
CA LEU A 52 -0.84 4.88 -2.42
C LEU A 52 -1.57 3.57 -2.74
N VAL A 53 -0.82 2.50 -2.94
CA VAL A 53 -1.33 1.14 -3.07
C VAL A 53 -0.93 0.37 -1.82
N ILE A 54 -1.89 -0.26 -1.15
CA ILE A 54 -1.66 -1.05 0.05
C ILE A 54 -2.15 -2.48 -0.21
N GLU A 55 -1.21 -3.40 -0.38
CA GLU A 55 -1.43 -4.84 -0.45
C GLU A 55 -1.45 -5.43 0.96
N CYS A 56 -2.50 -6.14 1.30
CA CYS A 56 -2.74 -6.68 2.63
C CYS A 56 -2.42 -8.18 2.68
N LYS A 57 -1.45 -8.58 3.50
CA LYS A 57 -1.03 -9.97 3.66
C LYS A 57 -1.18 -10.50 5.10
N SER A 58 -1.84 -11.64 5.22
CA SER A 58 -1.83 -12.47 6.43
C SER A 58 -1.23 -13.83 6.12
N GLY A 59 -0.40 -14.36 7.02
CA GLY A 59 0.33 -15.60 6.81
C GLY A 59 1.52 -15.44 5.85
N GLU A 60 1.92 -16.56 5.22
CA GLU A 60 3.09 -16.61 4.36
C GLU A 60 2.84 -15.92 3.00
N PHE A 61 3.66 -14.93 2.65
CA PHE A 61 3.51 -14.14 1.41
C PHE A 61 4.80 -14.02 0.59
N ARG A 62 5.92 -14.67 0.99
CA ARG A 62 7.21 -14.46 0.31
C ARG A 62 7.17 -14.81 -1.18
N GLN A 63 6.38 -15.81 -1.57
CA GLN A 63 6.17 -16.19 -2.97
C GLN A 63 5.56 -15.07 -3.83
N ASP A 64 4.82 -14.14 -3.22
CA ASP A 64 4.18 -13.03 -3.92
C ASP A 64 5.08 -11.80 -4.06
N ILE A 65 6.23 -11.74 -3.37
CA ILE A 65 7.06 -10.53 -3.33
C ILE A 65 7.47 -10.08 -4.74
N GLU A 66 7.92 -11.02 -5.57
CA GLU A 66 8.30 -10.74 -6.95
C GLU A 66 7.13 -10.20 -7.79
N LYS A 67 5.90 -10.66 -7.51
CA LYS A 67 4.68 -10.13 -8.13
C LYS A 67 4.49 -8.65 -7.75
N TYR A 68 4.69 -8.29 -6.48
CA TYR A 68 4.58 -6.90 -6.01
C TYR A 68 5.67 -6.00 -6.58
N VAL A 69 6.92 -6.48 -6.67
CA VAL A 69 8.02 -5.74 -7.31
C VAL A 69 7.67 -5.40 -8.76
N ARG A 70 7.18 -6.39 -9.53
CA ARG A 70 6.75 -6.16 -10.91
C ARG A 70 5.56 -5.20 -10.98
N LEU A 71 4.55 -5.38 -10.14
CA LEU A 71 3.36 -4.55 -10.13
C LEU A 71 3.68 -3.08 -9.80
N ARG A 72 4.51 -2.81 -8.78
CA ARG A 72 4.98 -1.46 -8.46
C ARG A 72 5.67 -0.80 -9.65
N LYS A 73 6.58 -1.51 -10.32
CA LYS A 73 7.31 -1.00 -11.50
C LYS A 73 6.34 -0.67 -12.64
N ARG A 74 5.36 -1.54 -12.91
CA ARG A 74 4.35 -1.33 -13.96
C ARG A 74 3.41 -0.16 -13.67
N LEU A 75 3.08 0.07 -12.40
CA LEU A 75 2.32 1.24 -11.96
C LEU A 75 3.16 2.53 -11.91
N ASN A 76 4.46 2.44 -12.19
CA ASN A 76 5.41 3.54 -12.08
C ASN A 76 5.36 4.26 -10.71
N LEU A 77 5.23 3.49 -9.63
CA LEU A 77 5.14 4.04 -8.28
C LEU A 77 6.49 4.00 -7.57
N PRO A 78 6.86 5.06 -6.80
CA PRO A 78 8.00 4.99 -5.91
C PRO A 78 7.74 3.97 -4.79
N ALA A 79 8.81 3.40 -4.21
CA ALA A 79 8.71 2.37 -3.16
C ALA A 79 7.78 2.81 -2.01
N ALA A 80 7.92 4.05 -1.55
CA ALA A 80 7.13 4.62 -0.46
C ALA A 80 5.60 4.64 -0.72
N LYS A 81 5.15 4.54 -1.98
CA LYS A 81 3.75 4.57 -2.39
C LYS A 81 3.19 3.16 -2.71
N PHE A 82 4.01 2.11 -2.67
CA PHE A 82 3.56 0.72 -2.79
C PHE A 82 3.89 -0.04 -1.51
N ILE A 83 2.86 -0.28 -0.72
CA ILE A 83 2.95 -0.74 0.66
C ILE A 83 2.43 -2.16 0.75
N VAL A 84 3.21 -3.05 1.36
CA VAL A 84 2.76 -4.37 1.79
C VAL A 84 2.53 -4.30 3.30
N LEU A 85 1.26 -4.25 3.70
CA LEU A 85 0.85 -4.37 5.10
C LEU A 85 0.81 -5.86 5.45
N ALA A 86 1.68 -6.30 6.35
CA ALA A 86 1.75 -7.69 6.79
C ALA A 86 1.55 -7.81 8.30
N THR A 87 0.66 -8.70 8.74
CA THR A 87 0.38 -8.94 10.17
C THR A 87 1.46 -9.73 10.88
N ASP A 88 2.14 -10.60 10.14
CA ASP A 88 3.02 -11.63 10.69
C ASP A 88 4.51 -11.26 10.58
N LEU A 89 4.80 -9.97 10.38
CA LEU A 89 6.15 -9.43 10.40
C LEU A 89 6.43 -8.69 11.70
N GLU A 90 7.65 -8.85 12.18
CA GLU A 90 8.25 -7.89 13.10
C GLU A 90 8.81 -6.68 12.34
N ASP A 91 8.93 -5.54 13.01
CA ASP A 91 9.36 -4.28 12.38
C ASP A 91 10.77 -4.39 11.76
N ALA A 92 11.68 -5.17 12.38
CA ALA A 92 13.02 -5.43 11.84
C ALA A 92 12.97 -6.26 10.55
N GLN A 93 12.09 -7.27 10.48
CA GLN A 93 11.89 -8.08 9.28
C GLN A 93 11.28 -7.25 8.15
N ALA A 94 10.30 -6.40 8.46
CA ALA A 94 9.69 -5.48 7.50
C ALA A 94 10.74 -4.54 6.90
N ALA A 95 11.63 -3.97 7.73
CA ALA A 95 12.71 -3.11 7.25
C ALA A 95 13.70 -3.87 6.35
N ALA A 96 14.11 -5.09 6.74
CA ALA A 96 15.03 -5.92 5.96
C ALA A 96 14.45 -6.29 4.59
N LEU A 97 13.18 -6.75 4.54
CA LEU A 97 12.49 -7.05 3.29
C LEU A 97 12.35 -5.80 2.41
N GLY A 98 12.04 -4.65 3.00
CA GLY A 98 11.91 -3.40 2.25
C GLY A 98 13.21 -2.99 1.56
N SER A 99 14.32 -3.09 2.28
CA SER A 99 15.67 -2.84 1.73
C SER A 99 16.02 -3.81 0.60
N MET A 100 15.74 -5.10 0.80
CA MET A 100 16.10 -6.16 -0.16
C MET A 100 15.32 -6.05 -1.48
N TYR A 101 14.02 -5.76 -1.43
CA TYR A 101 13.13 -5.84 -2.60
C TYR A 101 12.74 -4.48 -3.20
N GLY A 102 13.14 -3.36 -2.58
CA GLY A 102 12.76 -2.02 -3.03
C GLY A 102 11.24 -1.82 -2.99
N LEU A 103 10.60 -2.35 -1.94
CA LEU A 103 9.19 -2.20 -1.58
C LEU A 103 9.10 -1.59 -0.18
N THR A 104 7.94 -1.10 0.22
CA THR A 104 7.71 -0.72 1.61
C THR A 104 6.88 -1.79 2.32
N PHE A 105 7.45 -2.43 3.34
CA PHE A 105 6.70 -3.33 4.22
C PHE A 105 6.37 -2.59 5.52
N VAL A 106 5.14 -2.75 5.99
CA VAL A 106 4.69 -2.19 7.26
C VAL A 106 3.92 -3.23 8.05
N THR A 107 3.92 -3.07 9.36
CA THR A 107 3.09 -3.82 10.30
C THR A 107 1.87 -2.98 10.66
N PRO A 108 0.81 -3.56 11.28
CA PRO A 108 -0.30 -2.75 11.80
C PRO A 108 0.15 -1.64 12.76
N LYS A 109 1.26 -1.85 13.48
CA LYS A 109 1.86 -0.87 14.40
C LYS A 109 2.51 0.30 13.65
N THR A 110 3.22 0.02 12.56
CA THR A 110 4.01 1.01 11.82
C THR A 110 3.27 1.67 10.66
N LEU A 111 2.11 1.10 10.24
CA LEU A 111 1.29 1.61 9.13
C LEU A 111 1.07 3.11 9.22
N MET A 112 0.52 3.61 10.34
CA MET A 112 0.17 5.02 10.46
C MET A 112 1.37 5.97 10.46
N LYS A 113 2.51 5.53 11.01
CA LYS A 113 3.75 6.31 10.96
C LYS A 113 4.19 6.51 9.50
N HIS A 114 4.14 5.45 8.69
CA HIS A 114 4.46 5.53 7.27
C HIS A 114 3.44 6.38 6.51
N MET A 115 2.14 6.09 6.65
CA MET A 115 1.07 6.79 5.93
C MET A 115 1.12 8.31 6.12
N ARG A 116 1.34 8.79 7.34
CA ARG A 116 1.44 10.23 7.62
C ARG A 116 2.58 10.91 6.87
N ALA A 117 3.68 10.21 6.60
CA ALA A 117 4.82 10.75 5.86
C ALA A 117 4.60 10.80 4.35
N VAL A 118 3.64 10.03 3.82
CA VAL A 118 3.44 9.86 2.37
C VAL A 118 2.05 10.32 1.87
N MET A 119 1.17 10.77 2.75
CA MET A 119 -0.16 11.32 2.47
C MET A 119 -0.17 12.84 2.32
#